data_AF-A0A937LYP5-F1
#
_entry.id   AF-A0A937LYP5-F1
#
_cell.length_a   1.000
_cell.length_b   1.000
_cell.length_c   1.000
_cell.angle_alpha   90.00
_cell.angle_beta   90.00
_cell.angle_gamma   90.00
#
_symmetry.space_group_name_H-M   'P 1'
#
loop_
_entity.id
_entity.type
_entity.pdbx_description
1 polymer ?
#
loop_
_entity_poly.entity_id
_entity_poly.type
_entity_poly.pdbx_seq_one_letter_code
_entity_poly.pdbx_strand_id
1 'polypeptide(L)'
;MITQLHPIYVNHIKRAIFDGSLNGFKRALLSIDIQFENLVKPVYGEGLVGSEVEELFLSFKGQLATKGDIEYLDSLGIYLRILGYVCPPDSPFVPPHFSEDEL
;
A
#
# COMPACT_ATOMS: atom_id res chain seq x y z
N MET A 1 17.45 7.05 3.13
CA MET A 1 17.91 5.71 2.70
C MET A 1 16.67 4.82 2.67
N ILE A 2 16.26 4.32 1.51
CA ILE A 2 15.10 3.43 1.42
C ILE A 2 15.59 2.03 1.80
N THR A 3 15.13 1.51 2.93
CA THR A 3 15.56 0.21 3.43
C THR A 3 14.72 -0.94 2.86
N GLN A 4 13.42 -0.72 2.64
CA GLN A 4 12.47 -1.73 2.16
C GLN A 4 11.32 -1.09 1.35
N LEU A 5 10.85 -1.79 0.30
CA LEU A 5 9.70 -1.38 -0.51
C LEU A 5 8.45 -2.14 -0.07
N HIS A 6 7.36 -1.40 0.11
CA HIS A 6 6.10 -1.90 0.66
C HIS A 6 5.03 -1.94 -0.44
N PRO A 7 4.49 -3.11 -0.78
CA PRO A 7 3.44 -3.21 -1.79
C PRO A 7 2.06 -2.77 -1.29
N ILE A 8 1.27 -2.20 -2.19
CA ILE A 8 -0.17 -1.94 -2.00
C ILE A 8 -0.92 -2.93 -2.90
N TYR A 9 -1.79 -3.72 -2.27
CA TYR A 9 -2.70 -4.65 -2.91
C TYR A 9 -4.11 -4.07 -2.90
N VAL A 10 -4.76 -4.01 -4.06
CA VAL A 10 -6.19 -3.66 -4.18
C VAL A 10 -6.93 -4.90 -4.64
N ASN A 11 -7.92 -5.35 -3.84
CA ASN A 11 -8.67 -6.58 -4.10
C ASN A 11 -7.73 -7.78 -4.40
N HIS A 12 -6.68 -7.94 -3.59
CA HIS A 12 -5.63 -8.97 -3.68
C HIS A 12 -4.67 -8.87 -4.88
N ILE A 13 -4.78 -7.83 -5.71
CA ILE A 13 -3.86 -7.58 -6.83
C ILE A 13 -2.86 -6.50 -6.43
N LYS A 14 -1.56 -6.75 -6.61
CA LYS A 14 -0.52 -5.73 -6.39
C LYS A 14 -0.70 -4.59 -7.40
N ARG A 15 -0.85 -3.37 -6.91
CA ARG A 15 -1.14 -2.18 -7.72
C ARG A 15 -0.16 -1.04 -7.53
N ALA A 16 0.48 -0.95 -6.37
CA ALA A 16 1.51 0.06 -6.13
C ALA A 16 2.62 -0.45 -5.22
N ILE A 17 3.73 0.29 -5.15
CA ILE A 17 4.77 0.14 -4.13
C ILE A 17 5.14 1.52 -3.59
N PHE A 18 5.61 1.56 -2.36
CA PHE A 18 6.14 2.77 -1.74
C PHE A 18 7.33 2.45 -0.85
N ASP A 19 8.05 3.49 -0.41
CA ASP A 19 9.33 3.41 0.31
C ASP A 19 9.20 3.28 1.83
N GLY A 20 7.98 3.07 2.35
CA GLY A 20 7.69 3.06 3.79
C GLY A 20 7.37 4.43 4.38
N SER A 21 7.58 5.52 3.64
CA SER A 21 7.22 6.87 4.09
C SER A 21 5.74 7.19 3.83
N LEU A 22 5.17 8.10 4.62
CA LEU A 22 3.79 8.57 4.39
C LEU A 22 3.64 9.28 3.04
N ASN A 23 4.64 10.07 2.64
CA ASN A 23 4.60 10.78 1.37
C ASN A 23 4.67 9.80 0.18
N GLY A 24 5.52 8.77 0.27
CA GLY A 24 5.57 7.68 -0.69
C GLY A 24 4.22 6.95 -0.78
N PHE A 25 3.60 6.66 0.36
CA PHE A 25 2.29 6.02 0.41
C PHE A 25 1.20 6.87 -0.27
N LYS A 26 1.11 8.17 0.02
CA LYS A 26 0.14 9.08 -0.63
C LYS A 26 0.34 9.13 -2.15
N ARG A 27 1.59 9.23 -2.61
CA ARG A 27 1.92 9.20 -4.05
C ARG A 27 1.52 7.89 -4.70
N ALA A 28 1.77 6.76 -4.03
CA ALA A 28 1.43 5.43 -4.51
C ALA A 28 -0.10 5.20 -4.60
N LEU A 29 -0.89 5.82 -3.72
CA LEU A 29 -2.35 5.79 -3.82
C LEU A 29 -2.87 6.65 -4.98
N LEU A 30 -2.32 7.86 -5.13
CA LEU A 30 -2.67 8.76 -6.23
C LEU A 30 -2.35 8.15 -7.60
N SER A 31 -1.25 7.38 -7.73
CA SER A 31 -0.89 6.73 -8.99
C SER A 31 -1.87 5.63 -9.42
N ILE A 32 -2.75 5.19 -8.52
CA ILE A 32 -3.81 4.20 -8.78
C ILE A 32 -5.21 4.79 -8.59
N ASP A 33 -5.32 6.12 -8.64
CA ASP A 33 -6.56 6.91 -8.54
C ASP A 33 -7.33 6.69 -7.22
N ILE A 34 -6.59 6.48 -6.13
CA ILE A 34 -7.14 6.38 -4.78
C ILE A 34 -6.71 7.60 -3.99
N GLN A 35 -7.69 8.40 -3.54
CA GLN A 35 -7.40 9.48 -2.59
C GLN A 35 -7.19 8.88 -1.19
N PHE A 36 -6.14 9.34 -0.51
CA PHE A 36 -5.79 8.89 0.83
C PHE A 36 -6.94 9.12 1.83
N GLU A 37 -7.67 10.23 1.68
CA GLU A 37 -8.79 10.63 2.53
C GLU A 37 -10.00 9.69 2.40
N ASN A 38 -10.11 8.98 1.27
CA ASN A 38 -11.20 8.05 0.99
C ASN A 38 -10.97 6.66 1.60
N LEU A 39 -9.80 6.40 2.15
CA LEU A 39 -9.48 5.13 2.79
C LEU A 39 -10.18 5.04 4.16
N VAL A 40 -11.12 4.09 4.27
CA VAL A 40 -11.89 3.91 5.51
C VAL A 40 -11.31 2.80 6.39
N LYS A 41 -10.85 1.68 5.79
CA LYS A 41 -10.29 0.52 6.51
C LYS A 41 -9.27 -0.26 5.66
N PRO A 42 -7.97 0.04 5.76
CA PRO A 42 -6.93 -0.81 5.20
C PRO A 42 -6.54 -1.95 6.17
N VAL A 43 -6.11 -3.07 5.61
CA VAL A 43 -5.46 -4.16 6.36
C VAL A 43 -3.97 -4.09 6.07
N TYR A 44 -3.11 -4.16 7.08
CA TYR A 44 -1.66 -4.06 6.89
C TYR A 44 -0.93 -5.30 7.41
N GLY A 45 0.19 -5.62 6.76
CA GLY A 45 1.10 -6.68 7.17
C GLY A 45 1.96 -6.29 8.37
N GLU A 46 2.44 -7.30 9.10
CA GLU A 46 3.24 -7.14 10.33
C GLU A 46 4.53 -6.32 10.13
N GLY A 47 5.11 -6.34 8.93
CA GLY A 47 6.34 -5.60 8.62
C GLY A 47 6.17 -4.09 8.48
N LEU A 48 4.94 -3.57 8.55
CA LEU A 48 4.65 -2.13 8.58
C LEU A 48 4.53 -1.57 10.00
N VAL A 49 4.60 -2.43 11.03
CA VAL A 49 4.61 -2.02 12.43
C VAL A 49 5.91 -1.23 12.72
N GLY A 50 5.77 -0.03 13.27
CA GLY A 50 6.81 0.96 13.54
C GLY A 50 7.05 1.97 12.41
N SER A 51 6.28 1.93 11.31
CA SER A 51 6.43 2.89 10.20
C SER A 51 5.64 4.19 10.40
N GLU A 52 6.05 5.28 9.73
CA GLU A 52 5.30 6.56 9.76
C GLU A 52 3.85 6.40 9.27
N VAL A 53 3.62 5.46 8.35
CA VAL A 53 2.28 5.13 7.86
C VAL A 53 1.45 4.47 8.97
N GLU A 54 2.08 3.69 9.85
CA GLU A 54 1.43 3.13 11.03
C GLU A 54 0.96 4.21 12.00
N GLU A 55 1.86 5.09 12.40
CA GLU A 55 1.58 6.11 13.41
C GLU A 55 0.39 7.00 13.02
N LEU A 56 0.28 7.35 11.74
CA LEU A 56 -0.72 8.29 11.23
C LEU A 56 -2.02 7.64 10.74
N PHE A 57 -1.97 6.42 10.21
CA PHE A 57 -3.15 5.81 9.58
C PHE A 57 -3.66 4.58 10.33
N LEU A 58 -2.75 3.78 10.87
CA LEU A 58 -3.09 2.50 11.48
C LEU A 58 -3.59 2.69 12.92
N SER A 59 -3.16 3.75 13.61
CA SER A 59 -3.65 4.10 14.95
C SER A 59 -5.14 4.48 15.00
N PHE A 60 -5.73 4.95 13.89
CA PHE A 60 -7.11 5.46 13.86
C PHE A 60 -8.10 4.58 13.07
N LYS A 61 -7.67 3.95 11.98
CA LYS A 61 -8.59 3.31 11.02
C LYS A 61 -8.11 1.99 10.39
N GLY A 62 -6.82 1.68 10.51
CA GLY A 62 -6.25 0.43 9.99
C GLY A 62 -6.40 -0.73 10.97
N GLN A 63 -6.34 -1.96 10.45
CA GLN A 63 -6.28 -3.17 11.28
C GLN A 63 -5.11 -4.06 10.85
N LEU A 64 -4.41 -4.63 11.83
CA LEU A 64 -3.38 -5.62 11.55
C LEU A 64 -4.04 -6.87 10.97
N ALA A 65 -3.41 -7.48 9.96
CA ALA A 65 -3.85 -8.78 9.46
C ALA A 65 -3.87 -9.81 10.61
N THR A 66 -5.02 -10.43 10.88
CA THR A 66 -5.15 -11.42 11.95
C THR A 66 -4.74 -12.81 11.47
N LYS A 67 -4.19 -13.60 12.40
CA LYS A 67 -3.74 -15.00 12.24
C LYS A 67 -4.87 -15.96 11.91
N GLY A 68 -5.40 -15.84 10.69
CA GLY A 68 -6.49 -16.66 10.12
C GLY A 68 -6.80 -16.29 8.67
N ASP A 69 -6.58 -15.02 8.28
CA ASP A 69 -6.68 -14.54 6.88
C ASP A 69 -5.36 -14.75 6.10
N ILE A 70 -4.39 -15.47 6.70
CA ILE A 70 -2.94 -15.30 6.49
C ILE A 70 -2.31 -16.16 5.41
N GLU A 71 -2.99 -17.15 4.83
CA GLU A 71 -2.29 -18.04 3.89
C GLU A 71 -1.71 -17.34 2.64
N TYR A 72 -2.06 -16.06 2.39
CA TYR A 72 -1.62 -15.31 1.21
C TYR A 72 -1.27 -13.82 1.44
N LEU A 73 -0.97 -13.37 2.66
CA LEU A 73 -0.70 -11.95 2.94
C LEU A 73 0.80 -11.68 3.13
N ASP A 74 1.37 -10.92 2.20
CA ASP A 74 2.71 -10.33 2.22
C ASP A 74 2.89 -9.50 3.50
N SER A 75 3.92 -9.83 4.28
CA SER A 75 4.19 -9.19 5.56
C SER A 75 4.52 -7.71 5.41
N LEU A 76 4.95 -7.24 4.24
CA LEU A 76 5.23 -5.83 3.97
C LEU A 76 4.05 -5.12 3.27
N GLY A 77 2.95 -5.82 3.03
CA GLY A 77 1.85 -5.36 2.19
C GLY A 77 0.78 -4.55 2.93
N ILE A 78 0.20 -3.58 2.22
CA ILE A 78 -1.08 -2.95 2.59
C ILE A 78 -2.15 -3.49 1.65
N TYR A 79 -3.26 -3.95 2.21
CA TYR A 79 -4.39 -4.53 1.52
C TYR A 79 -5.60 -3.61 1.62
N LEU A 80 -6.06 -3.17 0.46
CA LEU A 80 -7.22 -2.31 0.26
C LEU A 80 -8.33 -3.13 -0.38
N ARG A 81 -9.52 -3.09 0.22
CA ARG A 81 -10.73 -3.66 -0.37
C ARG A 81 -11.63 -2.52 -0.83
N ILE A 82 -11.82 -2.41 -2.14
CA ILE A 82 -12.71 -1.42 -2.76
C ILE A 82 -13.89 -2.16 -3.38
N LEU A 83 -15.09 -1.93 -2.82
CA LEU A 83 -16.33 -2.52 -3.33
C LEU A 83 -16.66 -1.91 -4.69
N GLY A 84 -16.91 -2.76 -5.69
CA GLY A 84 -17.22 -2.32 -7.06
C GLY A 84 -16.02 -2.01 -7.94
N TYR A 85 -14.79 -2.13 -7.43
CA TYR A 85 -13.57 -1.94 -8.23
C TYR A 85 -13.26 -3.21 -9.05
N VAL A 86 -13.75 -3.24 -10.30
CA VAL A 86 -13.37 -4.24 -11.30
C VAL A 86 -12.15 -3.71 -12.03
N CYS A 87 -10.97 -4.12 -11.59
CA CYS A 87 -9.75 -3.71 -12.25
C CYS A 87 -9.37 -4.74 -13.33
N PRO A 88 -9.05 -4.33 -14.57
CA PRO A 88 -8.64 -5.25 -15.59
C PRO A 88 -7.34 -5.98 -15.18
N PRO A 89 -7.16 -7.26 -15.56
CA PRO A 89 -6.09 -8.10 -15.02
C PRO A 89 -4.68 -7.72 -15.45
N ASP A 90 -4.48 -6.85 -16.45
CA ASP A 90 -3.23 -6.89 -17.23
C ASP A 90 -2.53 -5.54 -17.42
N SER A 91 -2.67 -4.56 -16.51
CA SER A 91 -1.72 -3.43 -16.53
C SER A 91 -0.49 -3.82 -15.70
N PRO A 92 0.69 -4.05 -16.32
CA PRO A 92 1.91 -4.27 -15.56
C PRO A 92 2.11 -3.10 -14.62
N PHE A 93 2.35 -3.40 -13.34
CA PHE A 93 2.80 -2.38 -12.41
C PHE A 93 4.18 -1.89 -12.86
N VAL A 94 4.21 -0.81 -13.63
CA VAL A 94 5.44 -0.09 -13.96
C VAL A 94 5.62 0.95 -12.86
N PRO A 95 6.63 0.82 -11.98
CA PRO A 95 6.96 1.89 -11.06
C PRO A 95 7.14 3.17 -11.87
N PRO A 96 6.64 4.33 -11.42
CA PRO A 96 7.03 5.59 -12.05
C PRO A 96 8.55 5.62 -12.04
N HIS A 97 9.15 5.69 -13.23
CA HIS A 97 10.60 5.76 -13.40
C HIS A 97 11.15 6.75 -12.37
N PHE A 98 12.05 6.30 -11.50
CA PHE A 98 12.90 7.21 -10.76
C PHE A 98 13.69 7.98 -11.82
N SER A 99 13.28 9.21 -12.11
CA SER A 99 14.08 10.10 -12.93
C SER A 99 15.39 10.33 -12.18
N GLU A 100 16.47 9.72 -12.66
CA GLU A 100 17.85 9.99 -12.24
C GLU A 100 18.34 11.37 -12.76
N ASP A 101 17.49 12.40 -12.75
CA ASP A 101 17.78 13.72 -13.29
C ASP A 101 17.56 14.81 -12.23
N GLU A 102 18.29 14.73 -11.12
CA GLU A 102 18.67 15.91 -10.32
C GLU A 102 20.09 15.68 -9.77
N LEU A 103 21.10 15.87 -10.63
CA LEU A 103 22.52 16.03 -10.29
C LEU A 103 23.02 17.38 -10.79
#